data_AF-A0A1A0P6T0-F1
#
_entry.id   AF-A0A1A0P6T0-F1
#
_cell.length_a   1.000
_cell.length_b   1.000
_cell.length_c   1.000
_cell.angle_alpha   90.00
_cell.angle_beta   90.00
_cell.angle_gamma   90.00
#
_symmetry.space_group_name_H-M   'P 1'
#
loop_
_entity.id
_entity.type
_entity.pdbx_description
1 polymer ?
#
loop_
_entity_poly.entity_id
_entity_poly.type
_entity_poly.pdbx_seq_one_letter_code
_entity_poly.pdbx_strand_id
1 'polypeptide(L)'
;TIVEACAEAASQRFYLNMAKAIDRHGGSTLEGRLVRAAVFVTQARQVVEPELYFDQEEVNLMMTKNAATLLKECADFLAPYVTAAKLTGEVRADLNLPSATEWFARMLFSLFTTPSPTIDMRDDDAVAEFVRAYAVNGFVGDRSRRR
;
A
#
# COMPACT_ATOMS: atom_id res chain seq x y z
N THR A 1 -11.69 4.37 -23.47
CA THR A 1 -10.74 4.11 -24.59
C THR A 1 -9.99 2.80 -24.34
N ILE A 2 -9.32 2.21 -25.35
CA ILE A 2 -8.53 0.97 -25.18
C ILE A 2 -7.48 1.12 -24.05
N VAL A 3 -6.86 2.29 -23.95
CA VAL A 3 -5.89 2.65 -22.88
C VAL A 3 -6.48 2.50 -21.48
N GLU A 4 -7.71 2.97 -21.25
CA GLU A 4 -8.37 2.90 -19.94
C GLU A 4 -8.69 1.45 -19.54
N ALA A 5 -9.17 0.64 -20.48
CA ALA A 5 -9.47 -0.78 -20.22
C ALA A 5 -8.19 -1.60 -19.96
N CYS A 6 -7.09 -1.29 -20.66
CA CYS A 6 -5.79 -1.90 -20.38
C CYS A 6 -5.25 -1.50 -19.01
N ALA A 7 -5.38 -0.23 -18.62
CA ALA A 7 -4.96 0.26 -17.30
C ALA A 7 -5.77 -0.40 -16.17
N GLU A 8 -7.08 -0.56 -16.34
CA GLU A 8 -7.96 -1.24 -15.38
C GLU A 8 -7.60 -2.73 -15.23
N ALA A 9 -7.33 -3.43 -16.34
CA ALA A 9 -6.90 -4.82 -16.28
C ALA A 9 -5.53 -4.98 -15.58
N ALA A 10 -4.61 -4.02 -15.78
CA ALA A 10 -3.31 -3.99 -15.13
C ALA A 10 -3.44 -3.73 -13.62
N SER A 11 -4.28 -2.77 -13.20
CA SER A 11 -4.51 -2.47 -11.78
C SER A 11 -5.15 -3.67 -11.06
N GLN A 12 -6.15 -4.33 -11.65
CA GLN A 12 -6.74 -5.55 -11.10
C GLN A 12 -5.71 -6.67 -10.92
N ARG A 13 -4.85 -6.91 -11.92
CA ARG A 13 -3.78 -7.90 -11.83
C ARG A 13 -2.80 -7.56 -10.70
N PHE A 14 -2.45 -6.28 -10.56
CA PHE A 14 -1.58 -5.79 -9.50
C PHE A 14 -2.19 -6.06 -8.12
N TYR A 15 -3.45 -5.68 -7.89
CA TYR A 15 -4.14 -5.93 -6.62
C TYR A 15 -4.28 -7.42 -6.29
N LEU A 16 -4.52 -8.27 -7.29
CA LEU A 16 -4.55 -9.73 -7.09
C LEU A 16 -3.19 -10.29 -6.66
N ASN A 17 -2.09 -9.80 -7.24
CA ASN A 17 -0.75 -10.23 -6.86
C ASN A 17 -0.37 -9.71 -5.46
N MET A 18 -0.75 -8.48 -5.15
CA MET A 18 -0.56 -7.90 -3.82
C MET A 18 -1.35 -8.69 -2.76
N ALA A 19 -2.61 -9.04 -3.02
CA ALA A 19 -3.42 -9.87 -2.14
C ALA A 19 -2.75 -11.22 -1.85
N LYS A 20 -2.26 -11.91 -2.89
CA LYS A 20 -1.51 -13.17 -2.73
C LYS A 20 -0.26 -13.00 -1.88
N ALA A 21 0.48 -11.90 -2.07
CA ALA A 21 1.67 -11.62 -1.26
C ALA A 21 1.31 -11.37 0.21
N ILE A 22 0.25 -10.59 0.46
CA ILE A 22 -0.29 -10.33 1.80
C ILE A 22 -0.73 -11.64 2.47
N ASP A 23 -1.51 -12.47 1.79
CA ASP A 23 -2.04 -13.71 2.37
C ASP A 23 -0.94 -14.73 2.65
N ARG A 24 0.08 -14.80 1.78
CA ARG A 24 1.18 -15.76 1.91
C ARG A 24 2.24 -15.36 2.93
N HIS A 25 2.51 -14.06 3.05
CA HIS A 25 3.70 -13.56 3.77
C HIS A 25 3.38 -12.47 4.82
N GLY A 26 2.16 -11.93 4.83
CA GLY A 26 1.74 -10.91 5.79
C GLY A 26 1.28 -11.47 7.13
N GLY A 27 1.20 -12.80 7.28
CA GLY A 27 0.77 -13.44 8.51
C GLY A 27 -0.70 -13.13 8.88
N SER A 28 -1.02 -13.25 10.17
CA SER A 28 -2.38 -13.13 10.69
C SER A 28 -2.73 -11.76 11.27
N THR A 29 -1.79 -10.81 11.31
CA THR A 29 -2.02 -9.47 11.90
C THR A 29 -2.15 -8.41 10.82
N LEU A 30 -2.87 -7.32 11.13
CA LEU A 30 -2.95 -6.17 10.22
C LEU A 30 -1.56 -5.61 9.94
N GLU A 31 -0.72 -5.48 10.96
CA GLU A 31 0.64 -4.97 10.80
C GLU A 31 1.42 -5.75 9.76
N GLY A 32 1.47 -7.08 9.88
CA GLY A 32 2.19 -7.91 8.93
C GLY A 32 1.64 -7.79 7.51
N ARG A 33 0.32 -7.70 7.36
CA ARG A 33 -0.35 -7.50 6.06
C ARG A 33 0.00 -6.15 5.41
N LEU A 34 -0.06 -5.06 6.19
CA LEU A 34 0.26 -3.71 5.70
C LEU A 34 1.75 -3.57 5.35
N VAL A 35 2.62 -4.08 6.20
CA VAL A 35 4.07 -4.16 5.93
C VAL A 35 4.32 -4.93 4.64
N ARG A 36 3.69 -6.09 4.47
CA ARG A 36 3.90 -6.92 3.28
C ARG A 36 3.36 -6.26 2.00
N ALA A 37 2.27 -5.50 2.09
CA ALA A 37 1.79 -4.69 0.98
C ALA A 37 2.84 -3.65 0.54
N ALA A 38 3.46 -2.93 1.49
CA ALA A 38 4.49 -1.95 1.19
C ALA A 38 5.76 -2.56 0.59
N VAL A 39 6.20 -3.70 1.12
CA VAL A 39 7.32 -4.46 0.55
C VAL A 39 6.99 -4.95 -0.87
N PHE A 40 5.78 -5.46 -1.10
CA PHE A 40 5.36 -5.87 -2.45
C PHE A 40 5.42 -4.70 -3.45
N VAL A 41 4.98 -3.50 -3.07
CA VAL A 41 4.98 -2.32 -3.94
C VAL A 41 6.40 -1.86 -4.27
N THR A 42 7.31 -1.86 -3.30
CA THR A 42 8.73 -1.50 -3.53
C THR A 42 9.45 -2.52 -4.40
N GLN A 43 9.19 -3.82 -4.22
CA GLN A 43 9.68 -4.87 -5.11
C GLN A 43 9.11 -4.74 -6.53
N ALA A 44 7.81 -4.47 -6.67
CA ALA A 44 7.19 -4.25 -7.97
C ALA A 44 7.84 -3.07 -8.71
N ARG A 45 8.17 -1.99 -7.99
CA ARG A 45 8.89 -0.84 -8.56
C ARG A 45 10.26 -1.25 -9.10
N GLN A 46 11.01 -2.10 -8.40
CA GLN A 46 12.31 -2.61 -8.86
C GLN A 46 12.22 -3.53 -10.08
N VAL A 47 11.07 -4.15 -10.34
CA VAL A 47 10.85 -4.92 -11.58
C VAL A 47 10.51 -3.97 -12.73
N VAL A 48 9.73 -2.91 -12.46
CA VAL A 48 9.42 -1.87 -13.47
C VAL A 48 10.65 -1.00 -13.81
N GLU A 49 11.60 -0.79 -12.89
CA GLU A 49 12.79 0.06 -13.15
C GLU A 49 13.73 -0.45 -14.26
N PRO A 50 14.04 -1.76 -14.37
CA PRO A 50 14.87 -2.32 -15.45
C PRO A 50 14.09 -2.63 -16.73
N GLU A 51 12.77 -2.79 -16.63
CA GLU A 51 11.95 -3.34 -17.70
C GLU A 51 11.20 -2.23 -18.45
N LEU A 52 11.51 -2.09 -19.73
CA LEU A 52 10.82 -1.34 -20.80
C LEU A 52 9.30 -1.64 -20.96
N TYR A 53 8.65 -2.26 -19.96
CA TYR A 53 7.27 -2.72 -20.01
C TYR A 53 6.23 -1.61 -19.80
N PHE A 54 6.60 -0.50 -19.14
CA PHE A 54 5.79 0.71 -19.08
C PHE A 54 6.70 1.93 -19.21
N ASP A 55 6.39 2.81 -20.16
CA ASP A 55 7.04 4.11 -20.23
C ASP A 55 6.80 4.84 -18.91
N GLN A 56 7.86 5.43 -18.35
CA GLN A 56 7.76 6.23 -17.14
C GLN A 56 6.75 7.38 -17.33
N GLU A 57 6.61 7.90 -18.55
CA GLU A 57 5.55 8.84 -18.90
C GLU A 57 4.15 8.23 -18.84
N GLU A 58 3.95 6.98 -19.26
CA GLU A 58 2.64 6.31 -19.17
C GLU A 58 2.23 6.01 -17.73
N VAL A 59 3.16 5.55 -16.88
CA VAL A 59 2.92 5.39 -15.44
C VAL A 59 2.58 6.74 -14.82
N ASN A 60 3.35 7.79 -15.14
CA ASN A 60 3.07 9.14 -14.64
C ASN A 60 1.72 9.67 -15.16
N LEU A 61 1.35 9.39 -16.41
CA LEU A 61 0.08 9.81 -17.00
C LEU A 61 -1.12 9.09 -16.36
N MET A 62 -0.98 7.79 -16.10
CA MET A 62 -1.98 6.98 -15.38
C MET A 62 -2.14 7.50 -13.93
N MET A 63 -1.03 7.82 -13.28
CA MET A 63 -0.99 8.38 -11.92
C MET A 63 -1.40 9.85 -11.84
N THR A 64 -1.60 10.55 -12.96
CA THR A 64 -2.06 11.96 -12.97
C THR A 64 -3.49 12.11 -13.49
N LYS A 65 -3.88 11.43 -14.57
CA LYS A 65 -5.27 11.50 -15.09
C LYS A 65 -6.27 10.71 -14.26
N ASN A 66 -5.87 9.56 -13.70
CA ASN A 66 -6.75 8.66 -12.95
C ASN A 66 -6.32 8.46 -11.49
N ALA A 67 -5.47 9.36 -10.96
CA ALA A 67 -4.89 9.27 -9.62
C ALA A 67 -5.94 9.06 -8.52
N ALA A 68 -7.03 9.83 -8.57
CA ALA A 68 -8.09 9.78 -7.57
C ALA A 68 -8.84 8.45 -7.61
N THR A 69 -9.11 7.92 -8.81
CA THR A 69 -9.76 6.62 -8.99
C THR A 69 -8.88 5.50 -8.48
N LEU A 70 -7.61 5.46 -8.87
CA LEU A 70 -6.66 4.44 -8.43
C LEU A 70 -6.43 4.50 -6.91
N LEU A 71 -6.35 5.71 -6.35
CA LEU A 71 -6.24 5.90 -4.90
C LEU A 71 -7.48 5.35 -4.18
N LYS A 72 -8.68 5.64 -4.69
CA LYS A 72 -9.93 5.11 -4.16
C LYS A 72 -9.97 3.58 -4.24
N GLU A 73 -9.61 3.00 -5.38
CA GLU A 73 -9.55 1.53 -5.55
C GLU A 73 -8.57 0.88 -4.57
N CYS A 74 -7.40 1.49 -4.37
CA CYS A 74 -6.42 1.01 -3.40
C CYS A 74 -6.96 1.11 -1.96
N ALA A 75 -7.63 2.22 -1.61
CA ALA A 75 -8.27 2.38 -0.30
C ALA A 75 -9.39 1.36 -0.08
N ASP A 76 -10.21 1.10 -1.11
CA ASP A 76 -11.29 0.09 -1.09
C ASP A 76 -10.71 -1.33 -0.96
N PHE A 77 -9.60 -1.62 -1.64
CA PHE A 77 -8.86 -2.88 -1.51
C PHE A 77 -8.33 -3.11 -0.08
N LEU A 78 -7.84 -2.07 0.59
CA LEU A 78 -7.30 -2.15 1.95
C LEU A 78 -8.39 -2.25 3.04
N ALA A 79 -9.59 -1.71 2.76
CA ALA A 79 -10.66 -1.59 3.75
C ALA A 79 -11.09 -2.89 4.43
N PRO A 80 -11.21 -4.05 3.74
CA PRO A 80 -11.54 -5.32 4.39
C PRO A 80 -10.52 -5.73 5.46
N TYR A 81 -9.22 -5.50 5.23
CA TYR A 81 -8.16 -5.84 6.18
C TYR A 81 -8.24 -4.98 7.44
N VAL A 82 -8.41 -3.66 7.27
CA VAL A 82 -8.53 -2.72 8.40
C VAL A 82 -9.84 -2.93 9.15
N THR A 83 -10.93 -3.29 8.46
CA THR A 83 -12.21 -3.64 9.09
C THR A 83 -12.07 -4.88 9.96
N ALA A 84 -11.45 -5.95 9.44
CA ALA A 84 -11.19 -7.17 10.22
C ALA A 84 -10.35 -6.88 11.47
N ALA A 85 -9.29 -6.08 11.31
CA ALA A 85 -8.41 -5.66 12.40
C ALA A 85 -9.15 -4.85 13.48
N LYS A 86 -10.16 -4.06 13.10
CA LYS A 86 -10.99 -3.32 14.05
C LYS A 86 -11.89 -4.26 14.86
N LEU A 87 -12.42 -5.32 14.23
CA LEU A 87 -13.23 -6.33 14.90
C LEU A 87 -12.39 -7.19 15.87
N THR A 88 -11.12 -7.43 15.56
CA THR A 88 -10.18 -8.20 16.40
C THR A 88 -9.47 -7.35 17.46
N GLY A 89 -9.65 -6.02 17.44
CA GLY A 89 -9.04 -5.10 18.40
C GLY A 89 -7.57 -4.78 18.14
N GLU A 90 -7.07 -5.08 16.94
CA GLU A 90 -5.69 -4.76 16.52
C GLU A 90 -5.49 -3.26 16.25
N VAL A 91 -6.56 -2.52 15.96
CA VAL A 91 -6.54 -1.06 15.77
C VAL A 91 -7.41 -0.34 16.80
N ARG A 92 -7.20 0.96 16.98
CA ARG A 92 -8.00 1.77 17.89
C ARG A 92 -9.48 1.81 17.49
N ALA A 93 -10.37 1.79 18.49
CA ALA A 93 -11.82 1.71 18.28
C ALA A 93 -12.41 2.93 17.55
N ASP A 94 -11.80 4.10 17.72
CA ASP A 94 -12.17 5.37 17.09
C ASP A 94 -11.48 5.60 15.73
N LEU A 95 -10.76 4.60 15.18
CA LEU A 95 -10.15 4.72 13.87
C LEU A 95 -11.22 4.97 12.80
N ASN A 96 -11.09 6.11 12.09
CA ASN A 96 -11.85 6.41 10.89
C ASN A 96 -11.31 5.57 9.74
N LEU A 97 -12.04 4.51 9.37
CA LEU A 97 -11.61 3.54 8.36
C LEU A 97 -11.34 4.18 6.99
N PRO A 98 -12.27 4.95 6.39
CA PRO A 98 -12.03 5.60 5.10
C PRO A 98 -10.76 6.45 5.07
N SER A 99 -10.55 7.30 6.09
CA SER A 99 -9.37 8.15 6.15
C SER A 99 -8.08 7.36 6.37
N ALA A 100 -8.13 6.30 7.17
CA ALA A 100 -6.96 5.45 7.43
C ALA A 100 -6.53 4.66 6.18
N THR A 101 -7.49 4.10 5.44
CA THR A 101 -7.19 3.32 4.22
C THR A 101 -6.71 4.23 3.10
N GLU A 102 -7.30 5.43 2.92
CA GLU A 102 -6.79 6.42 1.96
C GLU A 102 -5.35 6.83 2.30
N TRP A 103 -5.08 7.14 3.57
CA TRP A 103 -3.75 7.55 3.98
C TRP A 103 -2.70 6.47 3.71
N PHE A 104 -3.02 5.21 4.00
CA PHE A 104 -2.09 4.11 3.70
C PHE A 104 -1.94 3.89 2.19
N ALA A 105 -3.01 4.03 1.41
CA ALA A 105 -2.95 3.98 -0.05
C ALA A 105 -2.02 5.08 -0.61
N ARG A 106 -2.09 6.31 -0.08
CA ARG A 106 -1.16 7.40 -0.45
C ARG A 106 0.30 7.03 -0.12
N MET A 107 0.52 6.37 1.02
CA MET A 107 1.86 5.91 1.37
C MET A 107 2.37 4.88 0.37
N LEU A 108 1.56 3.89 -0.02
CA LEU A 108 1.93 2.91 -1.04
C LEU A 108 2.27 3.59 -2.37
N PHE A 109 1.47 4.57 -2.80
CA PHE A 109 1.74 5.33 -4.02
C PHE A 109 3.07 6.06 -3.93
N SER A 110 3.35 6.70 -2.79
CA SER A 110 4.63 7.38 -2.56
C SER A 110 5.82 6.42 -2.63
N LEU A 111 5.73 5.25 -1.99
CA LEU A 111 6.77 4.22 -2.05
C LEU A 111 7.01 3.70 -3.48
N PHE A 112 5.96 3.68 -4.30
CA PHE A 112 6.06 3.26 -5.68
C PHE A 112 6.72 4.31 -6.57
N THR A 113 6.34 5.58 -6.43
CA THR A 113 6.74 6.63 -7.39
C THR A 113 7.96 7.43 -6.97
N THR A 114 8.29 7.44 -5.68
CA THR A 114 9.28 8.36 -5.11
C THR A 114 10.46 7.59 -4.51
N PRO A 115 11.67 7.70 -5.10
CA PRO A 115 12.87 7.13 -4.51
C PRO A 115 13.14 7.72 -3.11
N SER A 116 13.70 6.91 -2.21
CA SER A 116 14.08 7.37 -0.88
C SER A 116 15.57 7.73 -0.81
N PRO A 117 15.94 8.86 -0.18
CA PRO A 117 17.32 9.21 0.09
C PRO A 117 17.88 8.54 1.37
N THR A 118 17.03 7.96 2.22
CA THR A 118 17.40 7.51 3.58
C THR A 118 17.12 6.04 3.85
N ILE A 119 16.37 5.36 2.99
CA ILE A 119 15.97 3.97 3.16
C ILE A 119 16.43 3.21 1.92
N ASP A 120 17.10 2.09 2.13
CA ASP A 120 17.34 1.16 1.03
C ASP A 120 16.03 0.48 0.65
N MET A 121 15.43 0.93 -0.45
CA MET A 121 14.17 0.37 -0.97
C MET A 121 14.33 -1.03 -1.58
N ARG A 122 15.55 -1.59 -1.58
CA ARG A 122 15.85 -2.99 -1.92
C ARG A 122 15.94 -3.92 -0.71
N ASP A 123 15.99 -3.35 0.48
CA ASP A 123 15.97 -4.11 1.72
C ASP A 123 14.53 -4.17 2.26
N ASP A 124 13.92 -5.35 2.14
CA ASP A 124 12.57 -5.64 2.61
C ASP A 124 12.40 -5.29 4.10
N ASP A 125 13.41 -5.53 4.93
CA ASP A 125 13.36 -5.28 6.37
C ASP A 125 13.43 -3.78 6.67
N ALA A 126 14.26 -3.03 5.93
CA ALA A 126 14.33 -1.58 6.05
C ALA A 126 13.00 -0.90 5.66
N VAL A 127 12.37 -1.36 4.58
CA VAL A 127 11.02 -0.91 4.18
C VAL A 127 9.99 -1.25 5.26
N ALA A 128 10.03 -2.48 5.79
CA ALA A 128 9.12 -2.93 6.84
C ALA A 128 9.24 -2.09 8.11
N GLU A 129 10.46 -1.80 8.57
CA GLU A 129 10.71 -0.95 9.74
C GLU A 129 10.16 0.46 9.54
N PHE A 130 10.45 1.08 8.39
CA PHE A 130 9.96 2.42 8.07
C PHE A 130 8.43 2.50 8.08
N VAL A 131 7.78 1.54 7.41
CA VAL A 131 6.32 1.49 7.29
C VAL A 131 5.69 1.19 8.65
N ARG A 132 6.27 0.31 9.45
CA ARG A 132 5.76 0.05 10.80
C ARG A 132 5.82 1.31 11.66
N ALA A 133 6.98 1.97 11.69
CA ALA A 133 7.26 3.11 12.55
C ALA A 133 6.36 4.31 12.23
N TYR A 134 6.24 4.66 10.95
CA TYR A 134 5.59 5.91 10.52
C TYR A 134 4.21 5.70 9.92
N ALA A 135 3.88 4.47 9.48
CA ALA A 135 2.58 4.15 8.92
C ALA A 135 1.70 3.36 9.92
N VAL A 136 2.07 2.12 10.22
CA VAL A 136 1.18 1.18 10.94
C VAL A 136 0.92 1.59 12.39
N ASN A 137 1.93 2.10 13.10
CA ASN A 137 1.76 2.57 14.48
C ASN A 137 0.67 3.65 14.61
N GLY A 138 0.44 4.40 13.54
CA GLY A 138 -0.64 5.37 13.42
C GLY A 138 -2.05 4.77 13.49
N PHE A 139 -2.24 3.45 13.53
CA PHE A 139 -3.54 2.77 13.62
C PHE A 139 -3.81 2.12 14.98
N VAL A 140 -2.77 1.67 15.69
CA VAL A 140 -2.89 0.91 16.95
C VAL A 140 -3.26 1.81 18.14
N GLY A 141 -2.99 3.12 18.04
CA GLY A 141 -3.28 4.12 19.06
C GLY A 141 -2.25 4.11 20.21
N ASP A 142 -2.05 5.29 20.80
CA ASP A 142 -1.13 5.45 21.93
C ASP A 142 -1.78 4.85 23.19
N ARG A 143 -1.36 3.65 23.60
CA ARG A 143 -1.75 3.12 24.94
C ARG A 143 -1.29 4.05 26.07
N SER A 144 -0.35 4.96 25.79
CA SER A 144 0.25 5.89 26.75
C SER A 144 -0.59 7.13 27.08
N ARG A 145 -1.59 7.50 26.25
CA ARG A 145 -2.41 8.71 26.45
C ARG A 145 -3.57 8.54 27.44
N ARG A 146 -3.73 7.37 28.05
CA ARG A 146 -4.61 7.15 29.20
C ARG A 146 -3.80 7.28 30.50
N ARG A 147 -3.49 8.50 30.89
CA ARG A 147 -3.09 8.86 32.26
C ARG A 147 -3.72 10.19 32.64
#